data_AF-A0A257TII9-F1
#
_entry.id   AF-A0A257TII9-F1
#
_cell.length_a   1.000
_cell.length_b   1.000
_cell.length_c   1.000
_cell.angle_alpha   90.00
_cell.angle_beta   90.00
_cell.angle_gamma   90.00
#
_symmetry.space_group_name_H-M   'P 1'
#
loop_
_entity.id
_entity.type
_entity.pdbx_description
1 polymer ?
#
loop_
_entity_poly.entity_id
_entity_poly.type
_entity_poly.pdbx_seq_one_letter_code
_entity_poly.pdbx_strand_id
1 'polypeptide(L)'
;MNRPYEYYRDLGFFRARISRELICDQEQNSLTIRFVIDEGPGYKVRKISFDNVKSGTARDLAKSLKLKQGDFYDKAQLGEDIETIKENRRLSGFAFADVEPELRFVPDLDEFDIIYRMVEAKPVG
;
A
#
# COMPACT_ATOMS: atom_id res chain seq x y z
N MET A 1 10.38 4.55 19.08
CA MET A 1 10.16 3.13 19.43
C MET A 1 8.67 2.86 19.43
N ASN A 2 8.16 2.37 18.31
CA ASN A 2 6.81 1.88 18.05
C ASN A 2 6.97 0.94 16.83
N ARG A 3 5.93 0.20 16.45
CA ARG A 3 5.64 -0.23 15.07
C ARG A 3 5.74 -1.72 14.68
N PRO A 4 5.44 -2.72 15.53
CA PRO A 4 4.96 -3.98 14.94
C PRO A 4 3.75 -3.68 14.02
N TYR A 5 2.87 -2.75 14.41
CA TYR A 5 1.73 -2.29 13.59
C TYR A 5 2.09 -1.74 12.20
N GLU A 6 3.15 -0.94 12.03
CA GLU A 6 3.47 -0.42 10.69
C GLU A 6 4.14 -1.47 9.81
N TYR A 7 4.93 -2.37 10.39
CA TYR A 7 5.54 -3.48 9.66
C TYR A 7 4.47 -4.37 8.99
N TYR A 8 3.39 -4.72 9.70
CA TYR A 8 2.32 -5.54 9.12
C TYR A 8 1.43 -4.80 8.13
N ARG A 9 1.15 -3.51 8.37
CA ARG A 9 0.46 -2.66 7.36
C ARG A 9 1.26 -2.57 6.07
N ASP A 10 2.58 -2.48 6.18
CA ASP A 10 3.48 -2.43 5.05
C ASP A 10 3.53 -3.75 4.25
N LEU A 11 3.12 -4.87 4.85
CA LEU A 11 3.01 -6.18 4.19
C LEU A 11 1.61 -6.46 3.63
N GLY A 12 0.68 -5.50 3.69
CA GLY A 12 -0.69 -5.68 3.18
C GLY A 12 -1.67 -6.27 4.18
N PHE A 13 -1.24 -6.48 5.42
CA PHE A 13 -2.09 -6.96 6.50
C PHE A 13 -2.82 -5.78 7.16
N PHE A 14 -3.69 -5.13 6.40
CA PHE A 14 -4.40 -3.93 6.84
C PHE A 14 -5.39 -4.19 7.99
N ARG A 15 -5.75 -5.45 8.22
CA ARG A 15 -6.56 -5.90 9.37
C ARG A 15 -5.73 -6.55 10.48
N ALA A 16 -4.40 -6.50 10.41
CA ALA A 16 -3.55 -7.12 11.42
C ALA A 16 -3.91 -6.63 12.83
N ARG A 17 -4.23 -7.57 13.72
CA ARG A 17 -4.46 -7.31 15.14
C ARG A 17 -3.26 -7.80 15.91
N ILE A 18 -2.56 -6.86 16.53
CA ILE A 18 -1.46 -7.17 17.44
C ILE A 18 -1.97 -7.04 18.86
N SER A 19 -2.00 -8.13 19.62
CA SER A 19 -2.21 -8.10 21.06
C SER A 19 -0.89 -8.36 21.79
N ARG A 20 -0.84 -7.96 23.06
CA ARG A 20 0.29 -8.27 23.94
C ARG A 20 -0.22 -8.96 25.18
N GLU A 21 0.55 -9.92 25.64
CA GLU A 21 0.34 -10.63 26.89
C GLU A 21 1.54 -10.37 27.79
N LEU A 22 1.27 -10.03 29.04
CA LEU A 22 2.29 -9.83 30.06
C LEU A 22 2.33 -11.09 30.92
N ILE A 23 3.50 -11.71 30.99
CA ILE A 23 3.74 -12.91 31.77
C ILE A 23 4.69 -12.51 32.89
N CYS A 24 4.15 -12.34 34.10
CA CYS A 24 4.95 -12.03 35.28
C CYS A 24 5.40 -13.32 35.95
N ASP A 25 6.71 -13.47 36.12
CA ASP A 25 7.29 -14.48 36.99
C ASP A 25 7.71 -13.79 38.29
N GLN A 26 6.95 -14.02 39.36
CA GLN A 26 7.19 -13.40 40.66
C GLN A 26 8.36 -14.04 41.41
N GLU A 27 8.66 -15.31 41.17
CA GLU A 27 9.77 -16.00 41.83
C GLU A 27 11.12 -15.57 41.26
N GLN A 28 11.19 -15.37 39.93
CA GLN A 28 12.38 -14.89 39.24
C GLN A 28 12.44 -13.36 39.10
N ASN A 29 11.46 -12.63 39.67
CA ASN A 29 11.31 -11.18 39.54
C ASN A 29 11.47 -10.71 38.07
N SER A 30 10.83 -11.42 37.14
CA SER A 30 10.97 -11.16 35.71
C SER A 30 9.61 -10.90 35.05
N LEU A 31 9.61 -10.07 34.01
CA LEU A 31 8.44 -9.74 33.21
C LEU A 31 8.73 -10.09 31.75
N THR A 32 7.96 -11.03 31.19
CA THR A 32 8.01 -11.38 29.77
C THR A 32 6.85 -10.72 29.04
N ILE A 33 7.14 -10.02 27.94
CA ILE A 33 6.13 -9.43 27.05
C ILE A 33 6.02 -10.32 25.82
N ARG A 34 4.90 -11.00 25.64
CA ARG A 34 4.61 -11.82 24.46
C ARG A 34 3.70 -11.04 23.52
N PHE A 35 4.10 -10.90 22.26
CA PHE A 35 3.24 -10.34 21.22
C PHE A 35 2.55 -11.48 20.47
N VAL A 36 1.23 -11.37 20.32
CA VAL A 36 0.40 -12.27 19.50
C VAL A 36 -0.10 -11.46 18.32
N ILE A 37 0.11 -11.98 17.11
CA ILE A 37 -0.12 -11.25 15.87
C ILE A 37 -1.07 -12.07 15.03
N ASP A 38 -2.27 -11.55 14.83
CA ASP A 38 -3.23 -12.04 13.86
C ASP A 38 -3.09 -11.16 12.62
N GLU A 39 -2.47 -11.66 11.56
CA GLU A 39 -2.21 -10.90 10.33
C GLU A 39 -3.52 -10.63 9.54
N GLY A 40 -4.52 -11.51 9.70
CA GLY A 40 -5.75 -11.50 8.90
C GLY A 40 -5.52 -12.00 7.46
N PRO A 41 -6.58 -12.05 6.62
CA PRO A 41 -6.46 -12.47 5.24
C PRO A 41 -5.68 -11.44 4.41
N GLY A 42 -4.83 -11.92 3.51
CA GLY A 42 -4.15 -11.08 2.53
C GLY A 42 -5.17 -10.42 1.59
N TYR A 43 -5.05 -9.11 1.40
CA TYR A 43 -5.97 -8.34 0.57
C TYR A 43 -5.64 -8.49 -0.93
N LYS A 44 -6.67 -8.64 -1.76
CA LYS A 44 -6.52 -8.67 -3.22
C LYS A 44 -6.84 -7.34 -3.89
N VAL A 45 -6.12 -7.03 -4.95
CA VAL A 45 -6.38 -5.88 -5.81
C VAL A 45 -7.65 -6.14 -6.61
N ARG A 46 -8.74 -5.43 -6.32
CA ARG A 46 -9.99 -5.53 -7.07
C ARG A 46 -9.94 -4.73 -8.36
N LYS A 47 -9.37 -3.54 -8.32
CA LYS A 47 -9.33 -2.62 -9.46
C LYS A 47 -8.14 -1.69 -9.34
N ILE A 48 -7.54 -1.37 -10.49
CA ILE A 48 -6.54 -0.32 -10.62
C ILE A 48 -7.13 0.80 -11.48
N SER A 49 -6.94 2.04 -11.03
CA SER A 49 -7.39 3.24 -11.74
C SER A 49 -6.39 4.39 -11.58
N PHE A 50 -6.51 5.37 -12.46
CA PHE A 50 -5.63 6.54 -12.52
C PHE A 50 -6.49 7.78 -12.54
N ASP A 51 -6.21 8.71 -11.64
CA ASP A 51 -6.91 10.00 -11.58
C ASP A 51 -6.22 11.02 -12.50
N ASN A 52 -7.01 11.92 -13.10
CA ASN A 52 -6.53 12.97 -14.00
C ASN A 52 -5.67 12.47 -15.19
N VAL A 53 -5.89 11.23 -15.66
CA VAL A 53 -5.22 10.65 -16.84
C VAL A 53 -6.23 10.30 -17.93
N LYS A 54 -5.91 10.63 -19.19
CA LYS A 54 -6.73 10.25 -20.35
C LYS A 54 -6.86 8.73 -20.48
N SER A 55 -8.02 8.23 -20.87
CA SER A 55 -8.33 6.79 -20.86
C SER A 55 -7.38 5.91 -21.70
N GLY A 56 -6.91 6.39 -22.86
CA GLY A 56 -5.93 5.66 -23.67
C GLY A 56 -4.61 5.49 -22.91
N THR A 57 -4.15 6.56 -22.30
CA THR A 57 -2.94 6.59 -21.50
C THR A 57 -3.03 5.76 -20.22
N ALA A 58 -4.19 5.79 -19.56
CA ALA A 58 -4.47 4.93 -18.40
C ALA A 58 -4.39 3.44 -18.77
N ARG A 59 -4.84 3.06 -19.98
CA ARG A 59 -4.74 1.69 -20.48
C ARG A 59 -3.28 1.27 -20.69
N ASP A 60 -2.44 2.15 -21.22
CA ASP A 60 -1.02 1.84 -21.44
C ASP A 60 -0.26 1.73 -20.11
N LEU A 61 -0.53 2.63 -19.16
CA LEU A 61 0.01 2.54 -17.80
C LEU A 61 -0.41 1.25 -17.12
N ALA A 62 -1.70 0.89 -17.17
CA ALA A 62 -2.20 -0.36 -16.57
C ALA A 62 -1.49 -1.62 -17.10
N LYS A 63 -1.06 -1.61 -18.36
CA LYS A 63 -0.30 -2.71 -18.95
C LYS A 63 1.13 -2.77 -18.40
N SER A 64 1.78 -1.64 -18.16
CA SER A 64 3.16 -1.58 -17.68
C SER A 64 3.34 -1.86 -16.18
N LEU A 65 2.25 -1.82 -15.39
CA LEU A 65 2.33 -2.10 -13.95
C LEU A 65 2.66 -3.56 -13.64
N LYS A 66 3.30 -3.83 -12.51
CA LYS A 66 3.49 -5.15 -11.94
C LYS A 66 2.22 -5.65 -11.25
N LEU A 67 1.61 -4.86 -10.37
CA LEU A 67 0.35 -5.25 -9.73
C LEU A 67 -0.77 -5.29 -10.77
N LYS A 68 -1.52 -6.39 -10.77
CA LYS A 68 -2.72 -6.61 -11.59
C LYS A 68 -3.94 -6.86 -10.71
N GLN A 69 -5.10 -6.72 -11.33
CA GLN A 69 -6.35 -7.14 -10.72
C GLN A 69 -6.30 -8.63 -10.37
N GLY A 70 -6.66 -8.98 -9.13
CA GLY A 70 -6.64 -10.33 -8.58
C GLY A 70 -5.38 -10.67 -7.78
N ASP A 71 -4.30 -9.89 -7.93
CA ASP A 71 -3.07 -10.10 -7.19
C ASP A 71 -3.25 -9.77 -5.71
N PHE A 72 -2.47 -10.43 -4.87
CA PHE A 72 -2.35 -10.01 -3.47
C PHE A 72 -1.56 -8.70 -3.40
N TYR A 73 -1.89 -7.87 -2.41
CA TYR A 73 -1.12 -6.67 -2.15
C TYR A 73 0.35 -7.00 -1.91
N ASP A 74 1.22 -6.29 -2.60
CA ASP A 74 2.67 -6.31 -2.39
C ASP A 74 3.17 -4.86 -2.40
N LYS A 75 3.76 -4.42 -1.29
CA LYS A 75 4.25 -3.04 -1.14
C LYS A 75 5.45 -2.74 -2.04
N ALA A 76 6.31 -3.72 -2.30
CA ALA A 76 7.45 -3.51 -3.18
C ALA A 76 6.98 -3.29 -4.61
N GLN A 77 6.05 -4.12 -5.10
CA GLN A 77 5.45 -3.96 -6.42
C GLN A 77 4.67 -2.65 -6.55
N LEU A 78 3.93 -2.24 -5.51
CA LEU A 78 3.28 -0.93 -5.48
C LEU A 78 4.30 0.22 -5.64
N GLY A 79 5.44 0.12 -4.95
CA GLY A 79 6.52 1.10 -5.08
C GLY A 79 7.12 1.15 -6.49
N GLU A 80 7.35 -0.02 -7.10
CA GLU A 80 7.84 -0.11 -8.48
C GLU A 80 6.84 0.44 -9.51
N ASP A 81 5.54 0.23 -9.28
CA ASP A 81 4.47 0.77 -10.11
C ASP A 81 4.46 2.29 -10.09
N ILE A 82 4.62 2.90 -8.91
CA ILE A 82 4.71 4.35 -8.76
C ILE A 82 5.87 4.92 -9.59
N GLU A 83 7.05 4.32 -9.50
CA GLU A 83 8.22 4.76 -10.26
C GLU A 83 8.04 4.54 -11.77
N THR A 84 7.44 3.42 -12.17
CA THR A 84 7.10 3.14 -13.58
C THR A 84 6.15 4.20 -14.15
N ILE A 85 5.13 4.60 -13.38
CA ILE A 85 4.20 5.65 -13.76
C ILE A 85 4.94 6.98 -13.91
N LYS A 86 5.75 7.37 -12.90
CA LYS A 86 6.52 8.62 -12.92
C LYS A 86 7.41 8.72 -14.15
N GLU A 87 8.17 7.67 -14.46
CA GLU A 87 9.06 7.65 -15.62
C GLU A 87 8.28 7.77 -16.93
N ASN A 88 7.18 7.03 -17.07
CA ASN A 88 6.32 7.10 -18.26
C ASN A 88 5.72 8.51 -18.46
N ARG A 89 5.31 9.18 -17.37
CA ARG A 89 4.81 10.57 -17.40
C ARG A 89 5.91 11.56 -17.80
N ARG A 90 7.11 11.41 -17.23
CA ARG A 90 8.28 12.24 -17.52
C ARG A 90 8.67 12.17 -18.99
N LEU A 91 8.75 10.97 -19.56
CA LEU A 91 9.03 10.76 -21.00
C LEU A 91 7.96 11.36 -21.91
N SER A 92 6.72 11.46 -21.43
CA SER A 92 5.59 12.06 -22.16
C SER A 92 5.53 13.60 -22.04
N GLY A 93 6.50 14.23 -21.37
CA GLY A 93 6.60 15.69 -21.24
C GLY A 93 5.71 16.30 -20.14
N PHE A 94 5.11 15.50 -19.26
CA PHE A 94 4.34 16.00 -18.12
C PHE A 94 5.24 16.14 -16.88
N ALA A 95 5.22 17.32 -16.26
CA ALA A 95 5.90 17.57 -14.99
C ALA A 95 4.90 17.46 -13.83
N PHE A 96 4.84 16.30 -13.20
CA PHE A 96 4.14 16.10 -11.92
C PHE A 96 5.16 16.18 -10.78
N ALA A 97 4.75 16.69 -9.61
CA ALA A 97 5.60 16.63 -8.42
C ALA A 97 5.68 15.20 -7.88
N ASP A 98 4.58 14.45 -7.95
CA ASP A 98 4.54 13.10 -7.40
C ASP A 98 3.40 12.24 -7.97
N VAL A 99 3.45 10.95 -7.67
CA VAL A 99 2.36 9.98 -7.88
C VAL A 99 2.03 9.35 -6.55
N GLU A 100 0.83 9.59 -6.05
CA GLU A 100 0.38 9.11 -4.74
C GLU A 100 -0.64 7.98 -4.92
N PRO A 101 -0.39 6.77 -4.38
CA PRO A 101 -1.39 5.71 -4.37
C PRO A 101 -2.41 5.95 -3.25
N GLU A 102 -3.68 5.83 -3.58
CA GLU A 102 -4.76 5.73 -2.60
C GLU A 102 -5.32 4.30 -2.62
N LEU A 103 -5.30 3.66 -1.46
CA LEU A 103 -5.88 2.33 -1.26
C LEU A 103 -7.29 2.47 -0.71
N ARG A 104 -8.29 2.08 -1.50
CA ARG A 104 -9.70 2.12 -1.10
C ARG A 104 -10.21 0.72 -0.80
N PHE A 105 -10.29 0.38 0.48
CA PHE A 105 -10.83 -0.89 0.94
C PHE A 105 -12.32 -1.01 0.64
N VAL A 106 -12.72 -2.21 0.23
CA VAL A 106 -14.13 -2.52 0.01
C VAL A 106 -14.69 -3.12 1.31
N PRO A 107 -15.76 -2.54 1.88
CA PRO A 107 -16.42 -3.11 3.06
C PRO A 107 -16.80 -4.57 2.81
N ASP A 108 -16.65 -5.41 3.84
CA ASP A 108 -17.07 -6.81 3.87
C ASP A 108 -16.38 -7.74 2.84
N LEU A 109 -15.39 -7.23 2.10
CA LEU A 109 -14.50 -8.01 1.25
C LEU A 109 -13.06 -7.90 1.73
N ASP A 110 -12.24 -8.89 1.41
CA ASP A 110 -10.78 -8.85 1.57
C ASP A 110 -10.13 -8.31 0.29
N GLU A 111 -10.69 -7.20 -0.21
CA GLU A 111 -10.32 -6.57 -1.47
C GLU A 111 -10.21 -5.04 -1.35
N PHE A 112 -9.43 -4.43 -2.24
CA PHE A 112 -9.25 -2.97 -2.30
C PHE A 112 -9.02 -2.51 -3.75
N ASP A 113 -9.38 -1.26 -4.01
CA ASP A 113 -9.00 -0.57 -5.24
C ASP A 113 -7.69 0.21 -5.02
N ILE A 114 -6.84 0.26 -6.04
CA ILE A 114 -5.70 1.17 -6.12
C ILE A 114 -6.07 2.31 -7.04
N ILE A 115 -5.96 3.54 -6.55
CA ILE A 115 -6.15 4.76 -7.32
C ILE A 115 -4.81 5.51 -7.32
N TYR A 116 -4.11 5.51 -8.44
CA TYR A 116 -2.90 6.33 -8.60
C TYR A 116 -3.29 7.76 -8.94
N ARG A 117 -2.98 8.70 -8.05
CA ARG A 117 -3.25 10.13 -8.21
C ARG A 117 -2.00 10.87 -8.64
N MET A 118 -2.13 11.68 -9.69
CA MET A 118 -1.02 12.44 -10.27
C MET A 118 -1.06 13.83 -9.65
N VAL A 119 -0.03 14.17 -8.88
CA VAL A 119 0.01 15.42 -8.12
C VAL A 119 0.82 16.45 -8.91
N GLU A 120 0.19 17.56 -9.28
CA GLU A 120 0.87 18.66 -9.98
C GLU A 120 1.95 19.27 -9.09
N ALA A 121 3.07 19.67 -9.70
CA ALA A 121 4.10 20.40 -8.97
C ALA A 121 3.56 21.76 -8.52
N LYS A 122 3.66 22.05 -7.22
CA LYS A 122 3.39 23.41 -6.72
C LYS A 122 4.34 24.36 -7.46
N PRO A 123 3.83 25.44 -8.08
CA PRO A 123 4.70 26.44 -8.66
C PRO A 123 5.55 27.04 -7.53
N VAL A 124 6.88 26.99 -7.70
CA VAL A 124 7.80 27.76 -6.87
C VAL A 124 7.73 29.20 -7.38
N GLY A 125 6.94 30.02 -6.68
CA GLY A 125 6.91 31.47 -6.86
C GLY A 125 8.03 32.16 -6.10
#